data_AF-A0A6M0AXI6-F1
#
_entry.id   AF-A0A6M0AXI6-F1
#
_cell.length_a   1.000
_cell.length_b   1.000
_cell.length_c   1.000
_cell.angle_alpha   90.00
_cell.angle_beta   90.00
_cell.angle_gamma   90.00
#
_symmetry.space_group_name_H-M   'P 1'
#
loop_
_entity.id
_entity.type
_entity.pdbx_description
1 polymer ?
#
loop_
_entity_poly.entity_id
_entity_poly.type
_entity_poly.pdbx_seq_one_letter_code
_entity_poly.pdbx_strand_id
1 'polypeptide(L)' 'MNSPEFNSLNQLFEGLSEEELAQRLGVEPATLQQLREQPNFQQWSQDKDPESVSWRYQKDKQRYIVNLSFG' A
#
# COMPACT_ATOMS: atom_id res chain seq x y z
N MET A 1 -11.77 -6.29 22.47
CA MET A 1 -10.87 -5.15 22.17
C MET A 1 -10.34 -5.40 20.77
N ASN A 2 -10.97 -4.82 19.75
CA ASN A 2 -10.45 -4.88 18.38
C ASN A 2 -9.49 -3.70 18.24
N SER A 3 -8.21 -3.93 18.46
CA SER A 3 -7.19 -2.91 18.18
C SER A 3 -7.14 -2.70 16.67
N PRO A 4 -7.23 -1.45 16.17
CA PRO A 4 -7.18 -1.16 14.75
C PRO A 4 -5.87 -1.64 14.11
N GLU A 5 -4.78 -1.67 14.88
CA GLU A 5 -3.44 -2.09 14.43
C GLU A 5 -3.37 -3.54 13.94
N PHE A 6 -4.12 -4.46 14.55
CA PHE A 6 -4.10 -5.89 14.14
C PHE A 6 -4.88 -6.14 12.85
N ASN A 7 -5.93 -5.36 12.58
CA ASN A 7 -6.58 -5.39 11.27
C ASN A 7 -5.64 -4.83 10.19
N SER A 8 -4.97 -3.72 10.49
CA SER A 8 -4.06 -3.08 9.53
C SER A 8 -2.96 -4.02 9.04
N LEU A 9 -2.35 -4.83 9.92
CA LEU A 9 -1.31 -5.79 9.53
C LEU A 9 -1.86 -6.93 8.64
N ASN A 10 -3.02 -7.50 8.99
CA ASN A 10 -3.63 -8.57 8.20
C ASN A 10 -3.98 -8.10 6.79
N GLN A 11 -4.42 -6.85 6.67
CA GLN A 11 -4.71 -6.25 5.37
C GLN A 11 -3.45 -5.97 4.52
N LEU A 12 -2.25 -5.84 5.12
CA LEU A 12 -1.01 -5.79 4.33
C LEU A 12 -0.70 -7.14 3.66
N PHE A 13 -1.01 -8.25 4.35
CA PHE A 13 -0.82 -9.61 3.83
C PHE A 13 -1.89 -9.99 2.79
N GLU A 14 -3.14 -9.56 2.99
CA GLU A 14 -4.25 -9.86 2.08
C GLU A 14 -4.34 -8.87 0.89
N GLY A 15 -3.66 -7.73 1.01
CA GLY A 15 -3.65 -6.64 0.05
C GLY A 15 -4.60 -5.51 0.45
N LEU A 16 -4.09 -4.29 0.46
CA LEU A 16 -4.83 -3.08 0.75
C LEU A 16 -5.66 -2.62 -0.44
N SER A 17 -6.84 -2.08 -0.15
CA SER A 17 -7.58 -1.28 -1.11
C SER A 17 -6.89 0.07 -1.31
N GLU A 18 -7.27 0.78 -2.36
CA GLU A 18 -6.72 2.11 -2.64
C GLU A 18 -6.94 3.10 -1.50
N GLU A 19 -8.13 3.09 -0.90
CA GLU A 19 -8.48 3.96 0.23
C GLU A 19 -7.60 3.67 1.46
N GLU A 20 -7.39 2.38 1.76
CA GLU A 20 -6.57 1.94 2.90
C GLU A 20 -5.11 2.33 2.70
N LEU A 21 -4.56 2.08 1.52
CA LEU A 21 -3.19 2.47 1.21
C LEU A 21 -3.04 4.01 1.18
N ALA A 22 -4.02 4.72 0.63
CA ALA A 22 -4.02 6.17 0.60
C ALA A 22 -4.03 6.75 2.02
N GLN A 23 -4.88 6.21 2.90
CA GLN A 23 -4.93 6.59 4.31
C GLN A 23 -3.61 6.30 5.03
N ARG A 24 -3.00 5.14 4.76
CA ARG A 24 -1.72 4.74 5.35
C ARG A 24 -0.55 5.63 4.90
N LEU A 25 -0.52 5.99 3.62
CA LEU A 25 0.49 6.90 3.07
C LEU A 25 0.17 8.38 3.33
N GLY A 26 -1.00 8.67 3.91
CA GLY A 26 -1.47 10.04 4.15
C GLY A 26 -1.73 10.83 2.87
N VAL A 27 -2.13 10.17 1.79
CA VAL A 27 -2.45 10.79 0.49
C VAL A 27 -3.92 10.60 0.14
N GLU A 28 -4.39 11.33 -0.87
CA GLU A 28 -5.71 11.09 -1.44
C GLU A 28 -5.70 9.90 -2.41
N PRO A 29 -6.79 9.11 -2.49
CA PRO A 29 -6.90 7.97 -3.40
C PRO A 29 -6.72 8.39 -4.87
N ALA A 30 -7.17 9.60 -5.24
CA ALA A 30 -6.94 10.16 -6.57
C ALA A 30 -5.44 10.34 -6.89
N THR A 31 -4.64 10.76 -5.90
CA THR A 31 -3.18 10.87 -6.04
C THR A 31 -2.55 9.49 -6.14
N LEU A 32 -3.02 8.54 -5.32
CA LEU A 32 -2.57 7.16 -5.36
C LEU A 32 -2.82 6.50 -6.73
N GLN A 33 -3.97 6.76 -7.35
CA GLN A 33 -4.28 6.26 -8.71
C GLN A 33 -3.30 6.76 -9.75
N GLN A 34 -2.93 8.04 -9.71
CA GLN A 34 -1.94 8.55 -10.65
C GLN A 34 -0.56 7.97 -10.38
N LEU A 35 -0.22 7.78 -9.10
CA LEU A 35 1.07 7.22 -8.71
C LEU A 35 1.18 5.73 -9.05
N ARG A 36 0.09 4.96 -8.98
CA ARG A 36 0.13 3.52 -9.32
C ARG A 36 0.52 3.27 -10.78
N GLU A 37 0.25 4.23 -11.66
CA GLU A 37 0.63 4.17 -13.08
C GLU A 37 2.09 4.57 -13.30
N GLN A 38 2.72 5.20 -12.31
CA GLN A 38 4.13 5.56 -12.35
C GLN A 38 5.01 4.32 -12.14
N PRO A 39 6.11 4.17 -12.90
CA PRO A 39 7.09 3.11 -12.67
C PRO A 39 7.80 3.26 -11.32
N ASN A 40 7.83 4.48 -10.77
CA ASN A 40 8.48 4.79 -9.49
C ASN A 40 7.56 4.57 -8.28
N PHE A 41 6.35 4.03 -8.48
CA PHE A 41 5.38 3.81 -7.42
C PHE A 41 5.94 3.01 -6.23
N GLN A 42 6.68 1.95 -6.51
CA GLN A 42 7.25 1.09 -5.45
C GLN A 42 8.23 1.84 -4.55
N GLN A 43 9.03 2.73 -5.13
CA GLN A 43 10.02 3.51 -4.41
C GLN A 43 9.38 4.71 -3.68
N TRP A 44 8.41 5.36 -4.33
CA TRP A 44 7.62 6.42 -3.71
C TRP A 44 6.80 5.94 -2.53
N SER A 45 6.12 4.80 -2.67
CA SER A 45 5.32 4.21 -1.60
C SER A 45 6.21 3.76 -0.45
N GLN A 46 7.41 3.25 -0.74
CA GLN A 46 8.42 2.94 0.26
C GLN A 46 8.90 4.17 1.04
N ASP A 47 9.16 5.28 0.35
CA ASP A 47 9.60 6.53 0.98
C ASP A 47 8.51 7.15 1.86
N LYS A 48 7.25 7.02 1.45
CA LYS A 48 6.09 7.54 2.17
C LYS A 48 5.62 6.66 3.31
N ASP A 49 5.78 5.36 3.18
CA ASP A 49 5.32 4.41 4.19
C ASP A 49 6.24 4.49 5.41
N PRO A 50 5.70 4.67 6.63
CA PRO A 50 6.52 4.76 7.84
C PRO A 50 7.31 3.47 8.12
N GLU A 51 6.87 2.33 7.61
CA GLU A 51 7.55 1.04 7.75
C GLU A 51 8.51 0.78 6.57
N SER A 52 8.70 1.75 5.67
CA SER A 52 9.53 1.61 4.46
C SER A 52 9.13 0.41 3.61
N VAL A 53 7.82 0.25 3.45
CA VAL A 53 7.18 -0.85 2.74
C VAL A 53 6.94 -0.46 1.29
N SER A 54 7.58 -1.16 0.35
CA SER A 54 7.30 -0.98 -1.07
C SER A 54 5.97 -1.61 -1.44
N TRP A 55 5.04 -0.80 -1.92
CA TRP A 55 3.72 -1.27 -2.37
C TRP A 55 3.72 -1.56 -3.87
N ARG A 56 3.03 -2.63 -4.28
CA ARG A 56 2.80 -2.96 -5.68
C ARG A 56 1.31 -3.11 -5.93
N TYR A 57 0.82 -2.43 -6.95
CA TYR A 57 -0.54 -2.60 -7.41
C TYR A 57 -0.71 -3.92 -8.19
N GLN A 58 -1.51 -4.84 -7.67
CA GLN A 58 -1.97 -6.04 -8.37
C GLN A 58 -3.24 -5.69 -9.15
N LYS A 59 -3.11 -5.57 -10.48
CA LYS A 59 -4.26 -5.38 -11.38
C LYS A 59 -5.27 -6.54 -11.31
N ASP A 60 -4.79 -7.76 -11.08
CA ASP A 60 -5.60 -8.98 -11.03
C ASP A 60 -6.65 -8.95 -9.91
N LYS A 61 -6.23 -8.47 -8.73
CA LYS A 61 -7.10 -8.34 -7.55
C LYS A 61 -7.58 -6.91 -7.29
N GLN A 62 -7.14 -5.95 -8.11
CA GLN A 62 -7.29 -4.50 -7.92
C GLN A 62 -6.90 -4.05 -6.49
N ARG A 63 -5.84 -4.65 -5.95
CA ARG A 63 -5.35 -4.39 -4.58
C ARG A 63 -3.87 -4.08 -4.59
N TYR A 64 -3.43 -3.35 -3.59
CA TYR A 64 -2.02 -3.07 -3.35
C TYR A 64 -1.48 -4.12 -2.38
N ILE A 65 -0.50 -4.88 -2.84
CA ILE A 65 0.17 -5.86 -2.01
C ILE A 65 1.58 -5.36 -1.69
N VAL A 66 2.10 -5.79 -0.54
CA VAL A 66 3.48 -5.51 -0.21
C VAL A 66 4.41 -6.27 -1.14
N ASN A 67 5.35 -5.57 -1.75
CA ASN A 67 6.48 -6.17 -2.44
C ASN A 67 7.53 -6.56 -1.39
N LEU A 68 7.27 -7.67 -0.69
CA LEU A 68 8.27 -8.31 0.18
C LEU A 68 9.31 -8.97 -0.72
N SER A 69 10.32 -8.22 -1.13
CA SER A 69 11.57 -8.78 -1.62
C SER A 69 12.28 -9.37 -0.40
N PHE A 70 11.93 -10.60 -0.02
CA PHE A 70 12.74 -11.39 0.90
C PHE A 70 14.07 -11.65 0.20
N GLY A 71 15.12 -10.95 0.65
CA GLY A 71 16.51 -11.25 0.32
C GLY A 71 17.05 -12.37 1.17
#